data_AF-A0AAJ2G8Z8-F1
#
_entry.id   AF-A0AAJ2G8Z8-F1
#
_cell.length_a   1.000
_cell.length_b   1.000
_cell.length_c   1.000
_cell.angle_alpha   90.00
_cell.angle_beta   90.00
_cell.angle_gamma   90.00
#
_symmetry.space_group_name_H-M   'P 1'
#
loop_
_entity.id
_entity.type
_entity.pdbx_description
1 polymer ?
#
loop_
_entity_poly.entity_id
_entity_poly.type
_entity_poly.pdbx_seq_one_letter_code
_entity_poly.pdbx_strand_id
1 'polypeptide(L)' 'MEQKFKLSDKVRHLTTPEIEMVVVGFDVEWPNDLKKTVDRVPNYEFPICTYFNKVSGNWERKVFSIYELELIPEK' A
#
# COMPACT_ATOMS: atom_id res chain seq x y z
N MET A 1 6.92 -14.84 -4.86
CA MET A 1 6.56 -14.12 -3.62
C MET A 1 5.07 -14.25 -3.44
N GLU A 2 4.63 -14.57 -2.22
CA GLU A 2 3.21 -14.58 -1.90
C GLU A 2 2.72 -13.16 -1.64
N GLN A 3 1.55 -12.84 -2.18
CA GLN A 3 0.93 -11.53 -2.02
C GLN A 3 0.38 -11.40 -0.58
N LYS A 4 0.96 -10.50 0.23
CA LYS A 4 0.57 -10.28 1.64
C LYS A 4 -0.75 -9.52 1.80
N PHE A 5 -1.02 -8.56 0.91
CA PHE A 5 -2.22 -7.73 0.93
C PHE A 5 -2.95 -7.77 -0.41
N LYS A 6 -4.25 -7.53 -0.40
CA LYS A 6 -5.11 -7.47 -1.58
C LYS A 6 -5.74 -6.09 -1.72
N LEU A 7 -6.31 -5.82 -2.89
CA LEU A 7 -7.06 -4.60 -3.12
C LEU A 7 -8.26 -4.53 -2.18
N SER A 8 -8.55 -3.33 -1.68
CA SER A 8 -9.58 -3.04 -0.68
C SER A 8 -9.29 -3.55 0.74
N ASP A 9 -8.15 -4.18 0.99
CA ASP A 9 -7.73 -4.50 2.35
C ASP A 9 -7.60 -3.20 3.16
N LYS A 10 -8.20 -3.20 4.35
CA LYS A 10 -8.00 -2.15 5.35
C LYS A 10 -6.71 -2.44 6.10
N VAL A 11 -5.83 -1.46 6.12
CA VAL A 11 -4.51 -1.56 6.74
C VAL A 11 -4.25 -0.32 7.57
N ARG A 12 -3.28 -0.39 8.47
CA ARG A 12 -2.73 0.78 9.18
C ARG A 12 -1.21 0.72 9.18
N HIS A 13 -0.60 1.89 9.34
CA HIS A 13 0.84 2.02 9.42
C HIS A 13 1.30 1.71 10.86
N LEU A 14 2.39 0.96 11.00
CA LEU A 14 2.86 0.50 12.32
C LEU A 14 3.23 1.65 13.27
N THR A 15 3.73 2.78 12.75
CA THR A 15 4.13 3.93 13.58
C THR A 15 3.04 4.99 13.77
N THR A 16 1.95 4.91 12.99
CA THR A 16 0.79 5.82 13.08
C THR A 16 -0.50 5.00 12.95
N PRO A 17 -0.77 4.11 13.92
CA PRO A 17 -1.88 3.14 13.85
C PRO A 17 -3.27 3.79 13.91
N GLU A 18 -3.36 5.07 14.27
CA GLU A 18 -4.59 5.87 14.28
C GLU A 18 -5.09 6.25 12.88
N ILE A 19 -4.26 6.09 11.84
CA ILE A 19 -4.63 6.34 10.45
C ILE A 19 -4.98 5.00 9.80
N GLU A 20 -6.28 4.80 9.59
CA GLU A 20 -6.77 3.70 8.77
C GLU A 20 -6.62 4.05 7.29
N MET A 21 -6.12 3.09 6.53
CA MET A 21 -5.83 3.22 5.11
C MET A 21 -6.43 2.05 4.34
N VAL A 22 -6.64 2.23 3.05
CA VAL A 22 -7.14 1.18 2.16
C VAL A 22 -6.12 0.93 1.05
N VAL A 23 -5.80 -0.33 0.80
CA VAL A 23 -4.94 -0.71 -0.33
C VAL A 23 -5.72 -0.53 -1.63
N VAL A 24 -5.26 0.39 -2.48
CA VAL A 24 -5.91 0.72 -3.77
C VAL A 24 -5.11 0.24 -4.98
N GLY A 25 -3.90 -0.27 -4.76
CA GLY A 25 -3.03 -0.74 -5.83
C GLY A 25 -1.68 -1.22 -5.29
N PHE A 26 -0.78 -1.50 -6.21
CA PHE A 26 0.62 -1.81 -5.94
C PHE A 26 1.48 -1.03 -6.92
N ASP A 27 2.67 -0.66 -6.50
CA ASP A 27 3.63 0.01 -7.37
C ASP A 27 4.02 -0.91 -8.53
N VAL A 28 4.49 -0.36 -9.64
CA VAL A 28 5.01 -1.11 -10.80
C VAL A 28 6.52 -0.90 -10.99
N GLU A 29 7.12 -0.05 -10.15
CA GLU A 29 8.56 0.11 -10.12
C GLU A 29 9.25 -1.11 -9.49
N TRP A 30 10.22 -1.66 -10.21
CA TRP A 30 11.07 -2.74 -9.79
C TRP A 30 12.52 -2.29 -9.92
N PRO A 31 13.17 -1.82 -8.83
CA PRO A 31 14.51 -1.24 -8.89
C PRO A 31 15.56 -2.15 -9.55
N ASN A 32 15.37 -3.46 -9.47
CA ASN A 32 16.30 -4.47 -9.98
C ASN A 32 15.76 -5.27 -11.19
N ASP A 33 14.60 -4.91 -11.76
CA ASP A 33 13.98 -5.67 -12.87
C ASP A 33 13.25 -4.75 -13.86
N LEU A 34 14.02 -4.19 -14.80
CA LEU A 34 13.49 -3.26 -15.80
C LEU A 34 12.42 -3.91 -16.69
N LYS A 35 12.51 -5.22 -16.95
CA LYS A 35 11.52 -5.92 -17.78
C LYS A 35 10.16 -5.90 -17.10
N LYS A 36 10.11 -6.21 -15.80
CA LYS A 36 8.86 -6.12 -15.03
C LYS A 36 8.28 -4.71 -14.99
N THR A 37 9.12 -3.68 -14.93
CA THR A 37 8.67 -2.29 -15.02
C THR A 37 8.06 -1.98 -16.39
N VAL A 38 8.70 -2.39 -17.48
CA VAL A 38 8.16 -2.22 -18.86
C VAL A 38 6.85 -2.97 -19.03
N ASP A 39 6.77 -4.20 -18.53
CA ASP A 39 5.58 -5.05 -18.58
C ASP A 39 4.50 -4.62 -17.55
N ARG A 40 4.76 -3.57 -16.75
CA ARG A 40 3.87 -3.03 -15.70
C ARG A 40 3.40 -4.07 -14.69
N VAL A 41 4.27 -5.02 -14.35
CA VAL A 41 3.97 -6.06 -13.38
C VAL A 41 3.86 -5.44 -11.98
N PRO A 42 2.76 -5.66 -11.24
CA PRO A 42 2.61 -5.13 -9.89
C PRO A 42 3.66 -5.68 -8.91
N ASN A 43 4.30 -4.79 -8.16
CA ASN A 43 5.22 -5.08 -7.08
C ASN A 43 4.46 -5.20 -5.75
N TYR A 44 4.11 -6.44 -5.39
CA TYR A 44 3.33 -6.73 -4.19
C TYR A 44 4.04 -6.40 -2.86
N GLU A 45 5.32 -6.03 -2.89
CA GLU A 45 6.05 -5.55 -1.71
C GLU A 45 5.78 -4.05 -1.41
N PHE A 46 5.20 -3.33 -2.37
CA PHE A 46 4.95 -1.89 -2.29
C PHE A 46 3.48 -1.57 -2.57
N PRO A 47 2.55 -1.89 -1.64
CA PRO A 47 1.17 -1.47 -1.74
C PRO A 47 1.04 0.06 -1.79
N ILE A 48 0.09 0.50 -2.60
CA ILE A 48 -0.31 1.89 -2.67
C ILE A 48 -1.59 2.03 -1.86
N CYS A 49 -1.51 2.81 -0.79
CA CYS A 49 -2.61 3.02 0.15
C CYS A 49 -3.22 4.41 -0.04
N THR A 50 -4.52 4.51 0.21
CA THR A 50 -5.25 5.79 0.27
C THR A 50 -5.83 5.98 1.67
N TYR A 51 -5.71 7.19 2.21
CA TYR A 51 -6.22 7.55 3.53
C TYR A 51 -6.65 9.01 3.58
N PHE A 52 -7.53 9.34 4.53
CA PHE A 52 -7.95 10.72 4.74
C PHE A 52 -6.99 11.41 5.72
N ASN A 53 -6.21 12.36 5.23
CA ASN A 53 -5.33 13.16 6.08
C ASN A 53 -6.13 14.30 6.70
N LYS A 54 -6.35 14.22 8.02
CA LYS A 54 -7.10 15.23 8.78
C LYS A 54 -6.38 16.59 8.86
N VAL A 55 -5.07 16.64 8.68
CA VAL A 55 -4.28 17.87 8.70
C VAL A 55 -4.46 18.65 7.40
N SER A 56 -4.35 17.97 6.27
CA SER A 56 -4.53 18.60 4.95
C SER A 56 -6.00 18.68 4.52
N GLY A 57 -6.89 17.92 5.17
CA GLY A 57 -8.32 17.84 4.83
C GLY A 57 -8.61 17.11 3.52
N ASN A 58 -7.63 16.35 3.01
CA ASN A 58 -7.70 15.72 1.70
C ASN A 58 -7.46 14.21 1.78
N TRP A 59 -7.92 13.50 0.75
CA TRP A 59 -7.52 12.12 0.51
C TRP A 59 -6.11 12.09 -0.08
N GLU A 60 -5.22 11.39 0.59
CA GLU A 60 -3.83 11.23 0.18
C GLU A 60 -3.57 9.80 -0.25
N ARG A 61 -2.71 9.65 -1.26
CA ARG A 61 -2.26 8.37 -1.79
C ARG A 61 -0.76 8.26 -1.59
N LYS A 62 -0.32 7.17 -0.97
CA LYS A 62 1.09 6.96 -0.65
C LYS A 62 1.50 5.49 -0.83
N VAL A 63 2.74 5.28 -1.25
CA VAL A 63 3.36 3.95 -1.37
C VAL A 63 4.01 3.62 -0.03
N PHE A 64 3.82 2.39 0.44
CA PHE A 64 4.42 1.88 1.66
C PHE A 64 5.07 0.53 1.40
N SER A 65 6.06 0.16 2.20
CA SER A 65 6.54 -1.21 2.23
C SER A 65 5.54 -2.11 2.98
N ILE A 66 5.40 -3.36 2.54
CA ILE A 66 4.59 -4.36 3.26
C ILE A 66 5.02 -4.62 4.71
N TYR A 67 6.25 -4.22 5.08
CA TYR A 67 6.77 -4.33 6.44
C TYR A 67 6.32 -3.18 7.36
N GLU A 68 5.83 -2.08 6.78
CA GLU A 68 5.34 -0.91 7.50
C GLU A 68 3.84 -0.98 7.80
N LEU A 69 3.16 -2.02 7.30
CA LEU A 69 1.71 -2.16 7.34
C LEU A 69 1.25 -3.41 8.09
N GLU A 70 0.11 -3.29 8.75
CA GLU A 70 -0.65 -4.39 9.33
C GLU A 70 -2.11 -4.37 8.87
N LEU A 71 -2.70 -5.57 8.71
CA LEU A 71 -4.09 -5.74 8.28
C LEU A 71 -5.03 -5.44 9.45
N ILE A 72 -6.10 -4.68 9.19
CA ILE A 72 -7.19 -4.45 10.13
C ILE A 72 -8.27 -5.50 9.81
N PRO A 73 -8.50 -6.49 10.69
CA PRO A 73 -9.54 -7.49 10.46
C PRO A 73 -10.92 -6.84 10.43
N GLU A 74 -11.72 -7.15 9.41
CA GLU A 74 -13.13 -6.79 9.39
C GLU A 74 -13.85 -7.61 10.49
N LYS A 75 -14.60 -6.92 11.36
CA LYS A 75 -15.38 -7.53 12.45
C LYS A 75 -16.64 -8.20 11.93
#